data_AF-A0A3T0CQ57-F1
#
_entry.id   AF-A0A3T0CQ57-F1
#
_cell.length_a   1.000
_cell.length_b   1.000
_cell.length_c   1.000
_cell.angle_alpha   90.00
_cell.angle_beta   90.00
_cell.angle_gamma   90.00
#
_symmetry.space_group_name_H-M   'P 1'
#
loop_
_entity.id
_entity.type
_entity.pdbx_description
1 polymer ?
#
loop_
_entity_poly.entity_id
_entity_poly.type
_entity_poly.pdbx_seq_one_letter_code
_entity_poly.pdbx_strand_id
1 'polypeptide(L)'
;MKYFIRTNFGETGFDGISENHYEALKRSFGCLLNAYQLEVKYDLIVSNFIELELEFNSVLVNHLVGRYPGWINHLEVQLGINRRLANFLSSCRTYVDQRDSHLVLCFAGDKCAANKVKEFASAVYDESSDFRLMEALRNHVQHHSLAVHESKIGGSRQTNELGSDFEYKAAFYLHKEEIIKNRKFKARIRDEMPEKVEIISAARSYMRGLNKIHIKLRKELHPATESAYITLLDGIGSDDPEKDQLVKYAVCIGEDEKEIERIPLLLTHHKEIEKLKKKNPELYKIERGHFSTDTYD
;
A
#
# COMPACT_ATOMS: atom_id res chain seq x y z
N MET A 1 24.84 -19.67 -27.20
CA MET A 1 24.75 -19.51 -25.72
C MET A 1 24.45 -20.86 -25.09
N LYS A 2 24.90 -21.10 -23.86
CA LYS A 2 24.63 -22.32 -23.09
C LYS A 2 23.91 -21.96 -21.78
N TYR A 3 22.96 -22.78 -21.35
CA TYR A 3 22.14 -22.50 -20.16
C TYR A 3 22.23 -23.66 -19.16
N PHE A 4 22.41 -23.32 -17.89
CA PHE A 4 22.58 -24.32 -16.83
C PHE A 4 21.89 -23.89 -15.54
N ILE A 5 21.57 -24.86 -14.70
CA ILE A 5 21.33 -24.64 -13.27
C ILE A 5 22.62 -24.99 -12.53
N ARG A 6 23.00 -24.19 -11.53
CA ARG A 6 24.16 -24.43 -10.66
C ARG A 6 23.83 -24.10 -9.21
N THR A 7 24.56 -24.71 -8.28
CA THR A 7 24.50 -24.34 -6.86
C THR A 7 25.52 -23.25 -6.52
N ASN A 8 25.44 -22.69 -5.32
CA ASN A 8 26.42 -21.76 -4.76
C ASN A 8 27.80 -22.40 -4.48
N PHE A 9 27.95 -23.73 -4.59
CA PHE A 9 29.20 -24.45 -4.38
C PHE A 9 29.74 -25.04 -5.70
N GLY A 10 30.40 -24.20 -6.50
CA GLY A 10 31.33 -24.62 -7.56
C GLY A 10 30.77 -25.49 -8.69
N GLU A 11 31.68 -26.00 -9.54
CA GLU A 11 31.42 -26.71 -10.81
C GLU A 11 30.66 -28.05 -10.67
N THR A 12 30.35 -28.47 -9.46
CA THR A 12 29.59 -29.70 -9.19
C THR A 12 28.10 -29.40 -9.17
N GLY A 13 27.45 -29.62 -10.32
CA GLY A 13 25.99 -29.59 -10.45
C GLY A 13 25.49 -28.78 -11.65
N PHE A 14 26.07 -28.98 -12.83
CA PHE A 14 25.56 -28.41 -14.07
C PHE A 14 24.47 -29.31 -14.65
N ASP A 15 23.21 -28.94 -14.40
CA ASP A 15 22.09 -29.51 -15.14
C ASP A 15 21.84 -28.62 -16.36
N GLY A 16 22.11 -29.16 -17.55
CA GLY A 16 21.87 -28.47 -18.82
C GLY A 16 20.37 -28.24 -19.01
N ILE A 17 19.97 -26.99 -19.24
CA ILE A 17 18.58 -26.61 -19.47
C ILE A 17 18.38 -26.03 -20.86
N SER A 18 17.16 -26.12 -21.37
CA SER A 18 16.81 -25.46 -22.62
C SER A 18 16.72 -23.93 -22.42
N GLU A 19 16.94 -23.18 -23.50
CA GLU A 19 16.73 -21.73 -23.54
C GLU A 19 15.31 -21.35 -23.08
N ASN A 20 14.30 -22.10 -23.55
CA ASN A 20 12.91 -21.89 -23.16
C ASN A 20 12.70 -22.04 -21.64
N HIS A 21 13.35 -23.02 -21.02
CA HIS A 21 13.27 -23.23 -19.58
C HIS A 21 14.00 -22.12 -18.81
N TYR A 22 15.18 -21.69 -19.27
CA TYR A 22 15.88 -20.54 -18.71
C TYR A 22 15.03 -19.26 -18.74
N GLU A 23 14.44 -18.94 -19.89
CA GLU A 23 13.56 -17.77 -20.04
C GLU A 23 12.27 -17.89 -19.21
N ALA A 24 11.77 -19.10 -18.98
CA ALA A 24 10.64 -19.32 -18.07
C ALA A 24 11.02 -19.05 -16.61
N LEU A 25 12.20 -19.52 -16.16
CA LEU A 25 12.72 -19.24 -14.81
C LEU A 25 12.97 -17.74 -14.60
N LYS A 26 13.58 -17.08 -15.60
CA LYS A 26 13.82 -15.64 -15.60
C LYS A 26 12.54 -14.83 -15.41
N ARG A 27 11.53 -15.12 -16.24
CA ARG A 27 10.22 -14.46 -16.19
C ARG A 27 9.51 -14.75 -14.87
N SER A 28 9.57 -15.98 -14.37
CA SER A 28 8.96 -16.37 -13.10
C SER A 28 9.56 -15.64 -11.91
N PHE A 29 10.89 -15.56 -11.84
CA PHE A 29 11.59 -14.78 -10.82
C PHE A 29 11.20 -13.30 -10.89
N GLY A 30 11.20 -12.71 -12.09
CA GLY A 30 10.77 -11.34 -12.31
C GLY A 30 9.32 -11.09 -11.86
N CYS A 31 8.40 -12.01 -12.15
CA CYS A 31 7.01 -11.93 -11.73
C CYS A 31 6.87 -11.91 -10.21
N LEU A 32 7.49 -12.87 -9.50
CA LEU A 32 7.41 -12.92 -8.03
C LEU A 32 8.07 -11.70 -7.37
N LEU A 33 9.21 -11.23 -7.89
CA LEU A 33 9.86 -10.03 -7.38
C LEU A 33 8.96 -8.79 -7.52
N ASN A 34 8.34 -8.59 -8.69
CA ASN A 34 7.46 -7.45 -8.92
C ASN A 34 6.15 -7.54 -8.11
N ALA A 35 5.57 -8.73 -7.99
CA ALA A 35 4.42 -8.97 -7.12
C ALA A 35 4.74 -8.69 -5.64
N TYR A 36 5.92 -9.12 -5.18
CA TYR A 36 6.40 -8.81 -3.83
C TYR A 36 6.58 -7.30 -3.61
N GLN A 37 7.17 -6.60 -4.58
CA GLN A 37 7.33 -5.14 -4.52
C GLN A 37 6.00 -4.38 -4.45
N LEU A 38 4.93 -4.90 -5.05
CA LEU A 38 3.58 -4.35 -4.93
C LEU A 38 3.01 -4.54 -3.52
N GLU A 39 3.16 -5.73 -2.94
CA GLU A 39 2.70 -6.05 -1.58
C GLU A 39 3.44 -5.23 -0.52
N VAL A 40 4.76 -5.05 -0.64
CA VAL A 40 5.56 -4.23 0.29
C VAL A 40 5.10 -2.77 0.26
N LYS A 41 4.84 -2.22 -0.93
CA LYS A 41 4.34 -0.83 -1.06
C LYS A 41 2.94 -0.69 -0.48
N TYR A 42 2.10 -1.70 -0.64
CA TYR A 42 0.78 -1.70 -0.02
C TYR A 42 0.89 -1.75 1.51
N ASP A 43 1.75 -2.61 2.07
CA ASP A 43 2.03 -2.65 3.51
C ASP A 43 2.52 -1.32 4.06
N LEU A 44 3.34 -0.59 3.30
CA LEU A 44 3.79 0.75 3.65
C LEU A 44 2.61 1.74 3.74
N ILE A 45 1.66 1.68 2.81
CA ILE A 45 0.45 2.52 2.87
C ILE A 45 -0.36 2.18 4.12
N VAL A 46 -0.66 0.89 4.34
CA VAL A 46 -1.44 0.44 5.50
C VAL A 46 -0.77 0.89 6.81
N SER A 47 0.55 0.75 6.90
CA SER A 47 1.31 1.17 8.09
C SER A 47 1.22 2.68 8.32
N ASN A 48 1.40 3.51 7.28
CA ASN A 48 1.26 4.96 7.42
C ASN A 48 -0.18 5.39 7.77
N PHE A 49 -1.18 4.66 7.25
CA PHE A 49 -2.57 4.88 7.59
C PHE A 49 -2.85 4.58 9.07
N ILE A 50 -2.33 3.45 9.58
CA ILE A 50 -2.41 3.10 11.01
C ILE A 50 -1.75 4.19 11.86
N GLU A 51 -0.58 4.69 11.48
CA GLU A 51 0.08 5.77 12.21
C GLU A 51 -0.74 7.07 12.24
N LEU A 52 -1.41 7.42 11.14
CA LEU A 52 -2.32 8.57 11.09
C LEU A 52 -3.50 8.39 12.04
N GLU A 53 -4.12 7.21 12.04
CA GLU A 53 -5.22 6.88 12.96
C GLU A 53 -4.78 6.88 14.42
N LEU A 54 -3.60 6.33 14.72
CA LEU A 54 -3.04 6.34 16.08
C LEU A 54 -2.75 7.76 16.56
N GLU A 55 -2.19 8.62 15.70
CA GLU A 55 -1.97 10.04 16.01
C GLU A 55 -3.31 10.72 16.32
N PHE A 56 -4.33 10.52 15.49
CA PHE A 56 -5.69 11.03 15.74
C PHE A 56 -6.25 10.57 17.09
N ASN A 57 -6.17 9.26 17.39
CA ASN A 57 -6.69 8.73 18.65
C ASN A 57 -5.88 9.20 19.87
N SER A 58 -4.58 9.44 19.71
CA SER A 58 -3.75 10.01 20.79
C SER A 58 -4.23 11.40 21.21
N VAL A 59 -4.83 12.17 20.28
CA VAL A 59 -5.45 13.46 20.59
C VAL A 59 -6.63 13.27 21.54
N LEU A 60 -7.48 12.27 21.28
CA LEU A 60 -8.63 11.97 22.15
C LEU A 60 -8.17 11.55 23.54
N VAL A 61 -7.18 10.66 23.64
CA VAL A 61 -6.64 10.18 24.92
C VAL A 61 -6.00 11.32 25.71
N ASN A 62 -5.21 12.17 25.06
CA ASN A 62 -4.61 13.34 25.74
C ASN A 62 -5.68 14.35 26.18
N HIS A 63 -6.77 14.49 25.44
CA HIS A 63 -7.89 15.34 25.85
C HIS A 63 -8.61 14.76 27.08
N LEU A 64 -8.85 13.46 27.11
CA LEU A 64 -9.45 12.73 28.24
C LEU A 64 -8.68 12.96 29.56
N VAL A 65 -7.35 12.91 29.52
CA VAL A 65 -6.52 13.10 30.73
C VAL A 65 -6.19 14.56 31.05
N GLY A 66 -6.80 15.52 30.35
CA GLY A 66 -6.60 16.96 30.58
C GLY A 66 -5.23 17.49 30.18
N ARG A 67 -4.48 16.79 29.32
CA ARG A 67 -3.15 17.21 28.83
C ARG A 67 -3.18 18.31 27.77
N TYR A 68 -4.36 18.76 27.36
CA TYR A 68 -4.53 19.91 26.45
C TYR A 68 -5.17 21.14 27.11
N PRO A 69 -4.52 21.80 28.09
CA PRO A 69 -4.97 23.11 28.56
C PRO A 69 -4.50 24.21 27.58
N GLY A 70 -5.38 24.70 26.70
CA GLY A 70 -5.20 25.96 25.96
C GLY A 70 -4.72 25.88 24.50
N TRP A 71 -4.52 27.08 23.90
CA TRP A 71 -4.36 27.30 22.44
C TRP A 71 -3.08 26.75 21.82
N ILE A 72 -1.94 26.81 22.53
CA ILE A 72 -0.61 26.38 22.03
C ILE A 72 -0.63 24.90 21.61
N ASN A 73 -1.40 24.09 22.34
CA ASN A 73 -1.55 22.67 22.04
C ASN A 73 -2.31 22.39 20.74
N HIS A 74 -3.19 23.29 20.29
CA HIS A 74 -3.96 23.05 19.06
C HIS A 74 -3.08 23.11 17.81
N LEU A 75 -2.08 23.98 17.76
CA LEU A 75 -1.15 24.07 16.64
C LEU A 75 -0.23 22.84 16.58
N GLU A 76 0.30 22.40 17.72
CA GLU A 76 1.14 21.19 17.78
C GLU A 76 0.36 19.94 17.33
N VAL A 77 -0.89 19.81 17.78
CA VAL A 77 -1.78 18.73 17.35
C VAL A 77 -2.07 18.79 15.86
N GLN A 78 -2.38 19.98 15.31
CA GLN A 78 -2.58 20.15 13.87
C GLN A 78 -1.33 19.79 13.06
N LEU A 79 -0.15 20.19 13.53
CA LEU A 79 1.13 19.85 12.89
C LEU A 79 1.40 18.34 12.93
N GLY A 80 1.09 17.67 14.04
CA GLY A 80 1.19 16.22 14.18
C GLY A 80 0.36 15.49 13.13
N ILE A 81 -0.92 15.85 13.01
CA ILE A 81 -1.82 15.28 11.98
C ILE A 81 -1.34 15.61 10.58
N ASN A 82 -0.94 16.86 10.29
CA ASN A 82 -0.42 17.25 8.99
C ASN A 82 0.81 16.43 8.58
N ARG A 83 1.75 16.18 9.50
CA ARG A 83 2.94 15.36 9.24
C ARG A 83 2.56 13.92 8.89
N ARG A 84 1.67 13.29 9.66
CA ARG A 84 1.21 11.92 9.40
C ARG A 84 0.44 11.82 8.10
N LEU A 85 -0.41 12.80 7.82
CA LEU A 85 -1.17 12.89 6.57
C LEU A 85 -0.24 13.05 5.36
N ALA A 86 0.78 13.90 5.45
CA ALA A 86 1.76 14.09 4.37
C ALA A 86 2.53 12.79 4.07
N ASN A 87 2.92 12.05 5.11
CA ASN A 87 3.58 10.74 4.98
C ASN A 87 2.64 9.71 4.32
N PHE A 88 1.39 9.63 4.78
CA PHE A 88 0.37 8.76 4.20
C PHE A 88 0.11 9.08 2.72
N LEU A 89 -0.12 10.34 2.36
CA LEU A 89 -0.33 10.76 0.97
C LEU A 89 0.89 10.47 0.08
N SER A 90 2.10 10.61 0.63
CA SER A 90 3.33 10.34 -0.10
C SER A 90 3.54 8.84 -0.37
N SER A 91 3.24 7.97 0.61
CA SER A 91 3.30 6.51 0.38
C SER A 91 2.22 6.02 -0.58
N CYS A 92 1.01 6.58 -0.51
CA CYS A 92 -0.08 6.31 -1.45
C CYS A 92 0.33 6.62 -2.88
N ARG A 93 0.98 7.76 -3.11
CA ARG A 93 1.48 8.12 -4.43
C ARG A 93 2.49 7.11 -4.94
N THR A 94 3.51 6.79 -4.14
CA THR A 94 4.57 5.86 -4.56
C THR A 94 3.99 4.54 -5.02
N TYR A 95 2.96 4.04 -4.33
CA TYR A 95 2.22 2.87 -4.74
C TYR A 95 1.47 3.08 -6.06
N VAL A 96 0.65 4.13 -6.19
CA VAL A 96 -0.14 4.39 -7.39
C VAL A 96 0.74 4.54 -8.64
N ASP A 97 1.87 5.25 -8.51
CA ASP A 97 2.80 5.50 -9.63
C ASP A 97 3.51 4.24 -10.11
N GLN A 98 3.94 3.38 -9.17
CA GLN A 98 4.74 2.21 -9.49
C GLN A 98 3.87 0.96 -9.76
N ARG A 99 2.58 1.00 -9.39
CA ARG A 99 1.65 -0.11 -9.54
C ARG A 99 1.59 -0.63 -10.97
N ASP A 100 1.31 0.26 -11.92
CA ASP A 100 1.08 -0.13 -13.31
C ASP A 100 2.36 -0.68 -13.95
N SER A 101 3.53 -0.10 -13.61
CA SER A 101 4.82 -0.59 -14.07
C SER A 101 5.12 -2.00 -13.56
N HIS A 102 4.98 -2.24 -12.26
CA HIS A 102 5.21 -3.57 -11.69
C HIS A 102 4.22 -4.60 -12.22
N LEU A 103 2.95 -4.21 -12.40
CA LEU A 103 1.91 -5.09 -12.91
C LEU A 103 2.21 -5.57 -14.33
N VAL A 104 2.63 -4.67 -15.23
CA VAL A 104 3.04 -5.04 -16.60
C VAL A 104 4.24 -5.98 -16.59
N LEU A 105 5.20 -5.79 -15.69
CA LEU A 105 6.38 -6.65 -15.55
C LEU A 105 6.02 -8.07 -15.07
N CYS A 106 4.97 -8.23 -14.25
CA CYS A 106 4.49 -9.56 -13.84
C CYS A 106 3.97 -10.40 -15.01
N PHE A 107 3.42 -9.77 -16.05
CA PHE A 107 2.86 -10.46 -17.22
C PHE A 107 3.77 -10.41 -18.45
N ALA A 108 5.09 -10.29 -18.24
CA ALA A 108 6.09 -10.23 -19.31
C ALA A 108 5.78 -9.17 -20.39
N GLY A 109 5.17 -8.05 -19.99
CA GLY A 109 4.79 -6.97 -20.91
C GLY A 109 3.34 -7.03 -21.43
N ASP A 110 2.58 -8.10 -21.17
CA ASP A 110 1.16 -8.14 -21.50
C ASP A 110 0.38 -7.14 -20.65
N LYS A 111 -0.34 -6.26 -21.34
CA LYS A 111 -1.11 -5.16 -20.75
C LYS A 111 -2.55 -5.55 -20.46
N CYS A 112 -3.03 -6.75 -20.84
CA CYS A 112 -4.43 -7.13 -20.65
C CYS A 112 -4.85 -7.06 -19.17
N ALA A 113 -4.13 -7.76 -18.29
CA ALA A 113 -4.40 -7.72 -16.85
C ALA A 113 -4.13 -6.33 -16.25
N ALA A 114 -3.09 -5.64 -16.72
CA ALA A 114 -2.78 -4.28 -16.28
C ALA A 114 -3.89 -3.28 -16.62
N ASN A 115 -4.49 -3.40 -17.81
CA ASN A 115 -5.60 -2.57 -18.25
C ASN A 115 -6.85 -2.82 -17.42
N LYS A 116 -7.18 -4.08 -17.10
CA LYS A 116 -8.32 -4.39 -16.21
C LYS A 116 -8.20 -3.73 -14.85
N VAL A 117 -7.01 -3.77 -14.24
CA VAL A 117 -6.76 -3.11 -12.94
C VAL A 117 -6.82 -1.58 -13.10
N LYS A 118 -6.28 -1.04 -14.19
CA LYS A 118 -6.30 0.40 -14.48
C LYS A 118 -7.71 0.95 -14.72
N GLU A 119 -8.53 0.22 -15.48
CA GLU A 119 -9.95 0.54 -15.70
C GLU A 119 -10.71 0.52 -14.38
N PHE A 120 -10.51 -0.52 -13.56
CA PHE A 120 -11.11 -0.60 -12.24
C PHE A 120 -10.66 0.55 -11.33
N ALA A 121 -9.37 0.89 -11.33
CA ALA A 121 -8.86 2.03 -10.55
C ALA A 121 -9.44 3.36 -11.03
N SER A 122 -9.69 3.51 -12.33
CA SER A 122 -10.34 4.69 -12.89
C SER A 122 -11.81 4.77 -12.44
N ALA A 123 -12.52 3.64 -12.43
CA ALA A 123 -13.88 3.59 -11.89
C ALA A 123 -13.94 3.98 -10.40
N VAL A 124 -13.02 3.48 -9.57
CA VAL A 124 -12.92 3.87 -8.14
C VAL A 124 -12.62 5.36 -7.99
N TYR A 125 -11.76 5.92 -8.85
CA TYR A 125 -11.47 7.36 -8.88
C TYR A 125 -12.72 8.18 -9.25
N ASP A 126 -13.51 7.75 -10.21
CA ASP A 126 -14.70 8.45 -10.68
C ASP A 126 -15.90 8.31 -9.71
N GLU A 127 -15.97 7.24 -8.93
CA GLU A 127 -17.05 6.98 -7.97
C GLU A 127 -16.94 7.84 -6.69
N SER A 128 -15.73 8.20 -6.24
CA SER A 128 -15.51 8.86 -4.95
C SER A 128 -14.90 10.25 -5.08
N SER A 129 -15.64 11.28 -4.65
CA SER A 129 -15.13 12.65 -4.53
C SER A 129 -13.96 12.74 -3.54
N ASP A 130 -14.02 12.04 -2.41
CA ASP A 130 -12.93 11.99 -1.43
C ASP A 130 -11.65 11.43 -2.04
N PHE A 131 -11.75 10.39 -2.86
CA PHE A 131 -10.60 9.79 -3.53
C PHE A 131 -9.92 10.81 -4.45
N ARG A 132 -10.71 11.52 -5.26
CA ARG A 132 -10.19 12.59 -6.14
C ARG A 132 -9.57 13.73 -5.34
N LEU A 133 -10.23 14.13 -4.25
CA LEU A 133 -9.75 15.16 -3.35
C LEU A 133 -8.39 14.77 -2.78
N MET A 134 -8.23 13.56 -2.23
CA MET A 134 -6.97 13.11 -1.63
C MET A 134 -5.82 13.05 -2.65
N GLU A 135 -6.08 12.59 -3.87
CA GLU A 135 -5.12 12.64 -4.98
C GLU A 135 -4.66 14.08 -5.32
N ALA A 136 -5.58 15.05 -5.31
CA ALA A 136 -5.25 16.44 -5.55
C ALA A 136 -4.59 17.13 -4.34
N LEU A 137 -5.03 16.78 -3.14
CA LEU A 137 -4.50 17.28 -1.87
C LEU A 137 -3.05 16.88 -1.70
N ARG A 138 -2.65 15.68 -2.13
CA ARG A 138 -1.25 15.26 -2.20
C ARG A 138 -0.37 16.28 -2.93
N ASN A 139 -0.79 16.74 -4.12
CA ASN A 139 -0.03 17.71 -4.90
C ASN A 139 0.04 19.08 -4.21
N HIS A 140 -1.01 19.44 -3.48
CA HIS A 140 -1.03 20.66 -2.68
C HIS A 140 -0.06 20.57 -1.50
N VAL A 141 -0.15 19.49 -0.70
CA VAL A 141 0.70 19.25 0.48
C VAL A 141 2.19 19.21 0.14
N GLN A 142 2.55 18.63 -1.00
CA GLN A 142 3.95 18.49 -1.40
C GLN A 142 4.58 19.76 -1.96
N HIS A 143 3.79 20.70 -2.47
CA HIS A 143 4.31 21.81 -3.27
C HIS A 143 3.84 23.20 -2.82
N HIS A 144 2.86 23.29 -1.91
CA HIS A 144 2.23 24.57 -1.55
C HIS A 144 2.12 24.75 -0.04
N SER A 145 1.21 24.05 0.63
CA SER A 145 0.92 24.25 2.05
C SER A 145 0.34 23.01 2.71
N LEU A 146 0.28 23.04 4.04
CA LEU A 146 -0.33 21.98 4.86
C LEU A 146 -1.83 21.84 4.56
N ALA A 147 -2.41 20.68 4.87
CA ALA A 147 -3.80 20.34 4.53
C ALA A 147 -4.79 20.55 5.69
N VAL A 148 -4.34 20.45 6.94
CA VAL A 148 -5.21 20.68 8.10
C VAL A 148 -5.08 22.14 8.50
N HIS A 149 -6.19 22.87 8.42
CA HIS A 149 -6.28 24.30 8.74
C HIS A 149 -6.99 24.56 10.07
N GLU A 150 -7.83 23.62 10.51
CA GLU A 150 -8.58 23.74 11.76
C GLU A 150 -8.64 22.40 12.48
N SER A 151 -8.60 22.47 13.82
CA SER A 151 -8.83 21.34 14.72
C SER A 151 -9.94 21.71 15.68
N LYS A 152 -10.96 20.87 15.79
CA LYS A 152 -11.97 20.94 16.85
C LYS A 152 -11.72 19.79 17.82
N ILE A 153 -11.47 20.11 19.08
CA ILE A 153 -11.28 19.13 20.15
C ILE A 153 -12.26 19.53 21.26
N GLY A 154 -13.04 18.57 21.74
CA GLY A 154 -14.02 18.82 22.78
C GLY A 154 -14.75 17.54 23.17
N GLY A 155 -15.97 17.70 23.64
CA GLY A 155 -16.83 16.58 23.97
C GLY A 155 -18.21 17.02 24.40
N SER A 156 -19.08 16.05 24.66
CA SER A 156 -20.45 16.27 25.10
C SER A 156 -20.84 15.26 26.15
N ARG A 157 -21.63 15.68 27.14
CA ARG A 157 -22.27 14.72 28.05
C ARG A 157 -23.29 13.89 27.28
N GLN A 158 -23.18 12.58 27.42
CA GLN A 158 -24.15 11.61 26.94
C GLN A 158 -24.92 11.10 28.15
N THR A 159 -26.25 11.10 28.05
CA THR A 159 -27.11 10.52 29.08
C THR A 159 -27.34 9.05 28.71
N ASN A 160 -27.03 8.14 29.63
CA ASN A 160 -27.27 6.70 29.46
C ASN A 160 -27.99 6.13 30.68
N GLU A 161 -28.39 4.86 30.59
CA GLU A 161 -29.17 4.18 31.64
C GLU A 161 -28.45 4.11 33.00
N LEU A 162 -27.11 4.22 32.99
CA LEU A 162 -26.23 4.14 34.17
C LEU A 162 -25.83 5.53 34.73
N GLY A 163 -26.15 6.65 34.05
CA GLY A 163 -25.79 7.99 34.49
C GLY A 163 -25.55 9.00 33.37
N SER A 164 -24.56 9.89 33.56
CA SER A 164 -24.09 10.81 32.53
C SER A 164 -22.61 10.57 32.26
N ASP A 165 -22.28 10.07 31.07
CA ASP A 165 -20.91 9.92 30.60
C ASP A 165 -20.49 11.13 29.78
N PHE A 166 -19.18 11.32 29.58
CA PHE A 166 -18.64 12.39 28.74
C PHE A 166 -17.94 11.78 27.53
N GLU A 167 -18.51 12.03 26.34
CA GLU A 167 -17.95 11.57 25.08
C GLU A 167 -16.95 12.60 24.54
N TYR A 168 -15.70 12.18 24.32
CA TYR A 168 -14.65 13.02 23.77
C TYR A 168 -14.59 12.93 22.25
N LYS A 169 -14.48 14.08 21.57
CA LYS A 169 -14.49 14.21 20.12
C LYS A 169 -13.34 15.07 19.62
N ALA A 170 -12.77 14.67 18.49
CA ALA A 170 -11.80 15.43 17.74
C ALA A 170 -12.18 15.40 16.26
N ALA A 171 -11.93 16.49 15.55
CA ALA A 171 -12.13 16.59 14.11
C ALA A 171 -11.12 17.56 13.50
N PHE A 172 -10.59 17.19 12.34
CA PHE A 172 -9.55 17.96 11.65
C PHE A 172 -10.06 18.35 10.28
N TYR A 173 -9.96 19.63 9.95
CA TYR A 173 -10.64 20.15 8.79
C TYR A 173 -9.72 20.85 7.80
N LEU A 174 -10.01 20.57 6.54
CA LEU A 174 -9.54 21.32 5.39
C LEU A 174 -10.60 22.35 5.01
N HIS A 175 -10.16 23.59 4.83
CA HIS A 175 -10.99 24.70 4.36
C HIS A 175 -10.80 24.96 2.88
N LYS A 176 -11.90 25.05 2.15
CA LYS A 176 -11.91 25.29 0.71
C LYS A 176 -11.28 26.63 0.34
N GLU A 177 -11.60 27.68 1.10
CA GLU A 177 -11.05 29.02 0.90
C GLU A 177 -9.51 29.05 0.90
N GLU A 178 -8.88 28.25 1.75
CA GLU A 178 -7.41 28.15 1.82
C GLU A 178 -6.83 27.40 0.62
N ILE A 179 -7.50 26.34 0.15
CA ILE A 179 -7.07 25.59 -1.04
C ILE A 179 -7.19 26.42 -2.32
N ILE A 180 -8.26 27.21 -2.46
CA ILE A 180 -8.52 28.01 -3.66
C ILE A 180 -7.46 29.08 -3.88
N LYS A 181 -6.76 29.53 -2.82
CA LYS A 181 -5.59 30.42 -2.96
C LYS A 181 -4.52 29.81 -3.86
N ASN A 182 -4.43 28.48 -3.92
CA ASN A 182 -3.62 27.78 -4.90
C ASN A 182 -4.32 27.71 -6.27
N ARG A 183 -3.96 28.63 -7.17
CA ARG A 183 -4.48 28.67 -8.55
C ARG A 183 -4.19 27.42 -9.39
N LYS A 184 -3.21 26.60 -9.00
CA LYS A 184 -2.85 25.34 -9.68
C LYS A 184 -3.68 24.15 -9.19
N PHE A 185 -4.52 24.33 -8.17
CA PHE A 185 -5.42 23.27 -7.72
C PHE A 185 -6.48 22.97 -8.79
N LYS A 186 -6.81 21.69 -8.98
CA LYS A 186 -7.69 21.24 -10.08
C LYS A 186 -9.10 21.83 -9.93
N ALA A 187 -9.57 22.59 -10.93
CA ALA A 187 -10.87 23.26 -10.91
C ALA A 187 -12.04 22.30 -10.67
N ARG A 188 -12.10 21.17 -11.38
CA ARG A 188 -13.14 20.15 -11.19
C ARG A 188 -13.28 19.71 -9.72
N ILE A 189 -12.16 19.50 -9.03
CA ILE A 189 -12.17 19.02 -7.64
C ILE A 189 -12.56 20.15 -6.69
N ARG A 190 -12.15 21.39 -6.97
CA ARG A 190 -12.61 22.57 -6.22
C ARG A 190 -14.13 22.70 -6.26
N ASP A 191 -14.73 22.47 -7.42
CA ASP A 191 -16.17 22.66 -7.61
C ASP A 191 -16.99 21.55 -6.94
N GLU A 192 -16.43 20.33 -6.85
CA GLU A 192 -17.01 19.18 -6.15
C GLU A 192 -16.82 19.23 -4.61
N MET A 193 -15.81 19.96 -4.12
CA MET A 193 -15.43 19.97 -2.70
C MET A 193 -16.39 20.85 -1.87
N PRO A 194 -16.88 20.37 -0.70
CA PRO A 194 -17.63 21.19 0.24
C PRO A 194 -16.74 22.29 0.84
N GLU A 195 -17.33 23.30 1.47
CA GLU A 195 -16.57 24.40 2.09
C GLU A 195 -15.59 23.92 3.16
N LYS A 196 -15.95 22.84 3.85
CA LYS A 196 -15.17 22.23 4.91
C LYS A 196 -15.18 20.71 4.79
N VAL A 197 -14.00 20.10 4.76
CA VAL A 197 -13.82 18.64 4.65
C VAL A 197 -13.17 18.11 5.92
N GLU A 198 -13.77 17.09 6.54
CA GLU A 198 -13.15 16.37 7.65
C GLU A 198 -12.10 15.37 7.11
N ILE A 199 -10.84 15.61 7.44
CA ILE A 199 -9.67 15.00 6.82
C ILE A 199 -9.54 13.52 7.16
N ILE A 200 -9.85 13.12 8.39
CA ILE A 200 -9.65 11.73 8.83
C ILE A 200 -10.65 10.81 8.11
N SER A 201 -11.89 11.27 7.98
CA SER A 201 -12.96 10.61 7.25
C SER A 201 -12.65 10.51 5.75
N ALA A 202 -12.14 11.59 5.14
CA ALA A 202 -11.67 11.57 3.75
C ALA A 202 -10.48 10.61 3.55
N ALA A 203 -9.53 10.55 4.49
CA ALA A 203 -8.40 9.63 4.47
C ALA A 203 -8.85 8.16 4.59
N ARG A 204 -9.80 7.85 5.48
CA ARG A 204 -10.46 6.53 5.55
C ARG A 204 -11.12 6.17 4.22
N SER A 205 -11.86 7.11 3.64
CA SER A 205 -12.52 6.94 2.34
C SER A 205 -11.55 6.60 1.21
N TYR A 206 -10.43 7.33 1.16
CA TYR A 206 -9.35 7.09 0.21
C TYR A 206 -8.66 5.73 0.43
N MET A 207 -8.34 5.39 1.68
CA MET A 207 -7.77 4.08 2.02
C MET A 207 -8.68 2.91 1.61
N ARG A 208 -10.01 3.07 1.74
CA ARG A 208 -10.98 2.08 1.23
C ARG A 208 -10.86 1.90 -0.28
N GLY A 209 -10.77 2.99 -1.04
CA GLY A 209 -10.57 2.94 -2.49
C GLY A 209 -9.29 2.21 -2.87
N LEU A 210 -8.17 2.53 -2.20
CA LEU A 210 -6.89 1.85 -2.41
C LEU A 210 -6.95 0.36 -2.07
N ASN A 211 -7.61 -0.01 -0.97
CA ASN A 211 -7.81 -1.41 -0.57
C ASN A 211 -8.62 -2.17 -1.63
N LYS A 212 -9.72 -1.60 -2.16
CA LYS A 212 -10.50 -2.20 -3.26
C LYS A 212 -9.64 -2.46 -4.49
N ILE A 213 -8.83 -1.48 -4.89
CA ILE A 213 -7.92 -1.59 -6.03
C ILE A 213 -6.88 -2.69 -5.78
N HIS A 214 -6.30 -2.73 -4.58
CA HIS A 214 -5.27 -3.71 -4.23
C HIS A 214 -5.83 -5.15 -4.19
N ILE A 215 -7.05 -5.34 -3.69
CA ILE A 215 -7.74 -6.64 -3.73
C ILE A 215 -7.98 -7.09 -5.17
N LYS A 216 -8.44 -6.19 -6.05
CA LYS A 216 -8.58 -6.49 -7.48
C LYS A 216 -7.24 -6.88 -8.10
N LEU A 217 -6.17 -6.15 -7.79
CA LEU A 217 -4.81 -6.45 -8.24
C LEU A 217 -4.35 -7.84 -7.78
N ARG A 218 -4.56 -8.22 -6.52
CA ARG A 218 -4.25 -9.56 -6.01
C ARG A 218 -4.97 -10.67 -6.79
N LYS A 219 -6.26 -10.46 -7.10
CA LYS A 219 -7.06 -11.42 -7.87
C LYS A 219 -6.50 -11.62 -9.28
N GLU A 220 -6.11 -10.54 -9.97
CA GLU A 220 -5.52 -10.65 -11.31
C GLU A 220 -4.11 -11.25 -11.28
N LEU A 221 -3.31 -10.98 -10.26
CA LEU A 221 -1.94 -11.49 -10.13
C LEU A 221 -1.86 -12.97 -9.72
N HIS A 222 -2.86 -13.48 -9.00
CA HIS A 222 -2.80 -14.80 -8.37
C HIS A 222 -2.41 -15.94 -9.35
N PRO A 223 -3.01 -16.07 -10.54
CA PRO A 223 -2.62 -17.12 -11.49
C PRO A 223 -1.17 -17.01 -11.95
N ALA A 224 -0.68 -15.79 -12.18
CA ALA A 224 0.68 -15.55 -12.63
C ALA A 224 1.71 -15.84 -11.53
N THR A 225 1.43 -15.43 -10.29
CA THR A 225 2.30 -15.71 -9.15
C THR A 225 2.35 -17.20 -8.83
N GLU A 226 1.24 -17.92 -8.97
CA GLU A 226 1.19 -19.37 -8.74
C GLU A 226 1.98 -20.14 -9.79
N SER A 227 1.77 -19.81 -11.08
CA SER A 227 2.53 -20.40 -12.18
C SER A 227 4.04 -20.12 -12.06
N ALA A 228 4.41 -18.89 -11.67
CA ALA A 228 5.79 -18.51 -11.44
C ALA A 228 6.42 -19.29 -10.27
N TYR A 229 5.67 -19.49 -9.18
CA TYR A 229 6.12 -20.30 -8.05
C TYR A 229 6.39 -21.75 -8.45
N ILE A 230 5.46 -22.39 -9.16
CA ILE A 230 5.61 -23.77 -9.65
C ILE A 230 6.82 -23.89 -10.57
N THR A 231 7.01 -22.93 -11.48
CA THR A 231 8.14 -22.94 -12.43
C THR A 231 9.49 -22.83 -11.72
N LEU A 232 9.59 -21.99 -10.68
CA LEU A 232 10.82 -21.90 -9.89
C LEU A 232 11.04 -23.14 -9.03
N LEU A 233 9.97 -23.73 -8.48
CA LEU A 233 10.05 -24.97 -7.71
C LEU A 233 10.56 -26.13 -8.57
N ASP A 234 10.07 -26.25 -9.81
CA ASP A 234 10.56 -27.21 -10.80
C ASP A 234 12.05 -27.02 -11.09
N GLY A 235 12.49 -25.77 -11.33
CA GLY A 235 13.91 -25.46 -11.50
C GLY A 235 14.77 -25.73 -10.27
N ILE A 236 14.20 -25.69 -9.07
CA ILE A 236 14.92 -26.08 -7.84
C ILE A 236 15.05 -27.60 -7.78
N GLY A 237 14.09 -28.38 -8.28
CA GLY A 237 14.18 -29.85 -8.32
C GLY A 237 14.37 -30.51 -6.96
N SER A 238 13.81 -29.92 -5.89
CA SER A 238 13.88 -30.43 -4.51
C SER A 238 12.47 -30.69 -3.98
N ASP A 239 12.28 -31.87 -3.39
CA ASP A 239 11.04 -32.25 -2.70
C ASP A 239 10.86 -31.47 -1.37
N ASP A 240 11.95 -30.93 -0.82
CA ASP A 240 11.96 -30.13 0.42
C ASP A 240 12.93 -28.93 0.30
N PRO A 241 12.52 -27.86 -0.41
CA PRO A 241 13.35 -26.67 -0.61
C PRO A 241 13.64 -25.88 0.68
N GLU A 242 13.02 -26.22 1.82
CA GLU A 242 13.31 -25.59 3.11
C GLU A 242 14.49 -26.22 3.84
N LYS A 243 14.80 -27.49 3.53
CA LYS A 243 15.99 -28.18 4.06
C LYS A 243 17.20 -28.08 3.14
N ASP A 244 17.01 -27.66 1.89
CA ASP A 244 18.10 -27.47 0.94
C ASP A 244 18.89 -26.21 1.33
N GLN A 245 20.10 -26.41 1.87
CA GLN A 245 21.00 -25.32 2.26
C GLN A 245 21.70 -24.68 1.04
N LEU A 246 21.52 -25.25 -0.15
CA LEU A 246 22.17 -24.82 -1.38
C LEU A 246 21.26 -23.85 -2.15
N VAL A 247 21.77 -22.65 -2.41
CA VAL A 247 21.08 -21.69 -3.28
C VAL A 247 21.36 -22.07 -4.73
N LYS A 248 20.30 -22.34 -5.49
CA LYS A 248 20.39 -22.64 -6.93
C LYS A 248 20.25 -21.38 -7.77
N TYR A 249 20.95 -21.34 -8.90
CA TYR A 249 20.94 -20.26 -9.85
C TYR A 249 20.77 -20.81 -11.26
N ALA A 250 19.93 -20.17 -12.07
CA ALA A 250 19.94 -20.34 -13.51
C ALA A 250 20.97 -19.38 -14.12
N VAL A 251 21.85 -19.88 -14.98
CA VAL A 251 22.94 -19.10 -15.60
C VAL A 251 22.93 -19.20 -17.12
N CYS A 252 23.24 -18.08 -17.76
CA CYS A 252 23.50 -17.98 -19.19
C CYS A 252 25.01 -17.78 -19.41
N ILE A 253 25.61 -18.65 -20.22
CA ILE A 253 27.02 -18.63 -20.56
C ILE A 253 27.19 -18.28 -22.05
N GLY A 254 28.05 -17.30 -22.32
CA GLY A 254 28.41 -16.82 -23.64
C GLY A 254 29.28 -17.80 -24.43
N GLU A 255 29.55 -17.47 -25.69
CA GLU A 255 30.46 -18.25 -26.54
C GLU A 255 31.92 -18.19 -26.08
N ASP A 256 32.28 -17.16 -25.29
CA ASP A 256 33.57 -16.97 -24.64
C ASP A 256 33.68 -17.68 -23.27
N GLU A 257 32.74 -18.57 -22.97
CA GLU A 257 32.61 -19.30 -21.70
C GLU A 257 32.41 -18.41 -20.46
N LYS A 258 32.13 -17.12 -20.65
CA LYS A 258 31.83 -16.21 -19.55
C LYS A 258 30.35 -16.19 -19.22
N GLU A 259 30.06 -16.05 -17.94
CA GLU A 259 28.71 -15.82 -17.43
C GLU A 259 28.20 -14.45 -17.87
N ILE A 260 27.10 -14.44 -18.61
CA ILE A 260 26.43 -13.23 -19.07
C ILE A 260 25.41 -12.77 -18.03
N GLU A 261 24.64 -13.71 -17.48
CA GLU A 261 23.52 -13.42 -16.59
C GLU A 261 23.26 -14.57 -15.62
N ARG A 262 22.87 -14.22 -14.40
CA ARG A 262 22.47 -15.17 -13.34
C ARG A 262 21.16 -14.77 -12.69
N ILE A 263 20.28 -15.74 -12.49
CA ILE A 263 18.98 -15.57 -11.86
C ILE A 263 18.92 -16.49 -10.63
N PRO A 264 18.68 -15.95 -9.43
CA PRO A 264 18.56 -16.77 -8.24
C PRO A 264 17.20 -17.50 -8.23
N LEU A 265 17.23 -18.81 -8.01
CA LEU A 265 16.03 -19.64 -7.88
C LEU A 265 15.55 -19.61 -6.43
N LEU A 266 14.91 -18.49 -6.05
CA LEU A 266 14.47 -18.22 -4.69
C LEU A 266 12.94 -18.17 -4.58
N LEU A 267 12.39 -18.95 -3.65
CA LEU A 267 10.96 -18.96 -3.33
C LEU A 267 10.59 -17.95 -2.24
N THR A 268 11.57 -17.22 -1.69
CA THR A 268 11.38 -16.27 -0.58
C THR A 268 10.35 -15.19 -0.90
N HIS A 269 10.35 -14.66 -2.14
CA HIS A 269 9.37 -13.68 -2.58
C HIS A 269 7.93 -14.20 -2.47
N HIS A 270 7.68 -15.45 -2.87
CA HIS A 270 6.35 -16.06 -2.74
C HIS A 270 5.93 -16.17 -1.26
N LYS A 271 6.83 -16.63 -0.39
CA LYS A 271 6.57 -16.74 1.05
C LYS A 271 6.25 -15.39 1.69
N GLU A 272 7.02 -14.35 1.35
CA GLU A 272 6.77 -13.01 1.87
C GLU A 272 5.48 -12.39 1.30
N ILE A 273 5.12 -12.66 0.04
CA ILE A 273 3.80 -12.28 -0.52
C ILE A 273 2.67 -12.89 0.34
N GLU A 274 2.72 -14.19 0.61
CA GLU A 274 1.69 -14.87 1.41
C GLU A 274 1.61 -14.35 2.85
N LYS A 275 2.76 -14.03 3.46
CA LYS A 275 2.82 -13.39 4.78
C LYS A 275 2.20 -11.99 4.75
N LEU A 276 2.47 -11.18 3.73
CA LEU A 276 1.90 -9.84 3.58
C LEU A 276 0.39 -9.89 3.30
N LYS A 277 -0.10 -10.87 2.54
CA LYS A 277 -1.54 -11.12 2.35
C LYS A 277 -2.24 -11.46 3.67
N LYS A 278 -1.61 -12.27 4.52
CA LYS A 278 -2.14 -12.60 5.87
C LYS A 278 -2.10 -11.40 6.81
N LYS A 279 -1.03 -10.60 6.78
CA LYS A 279 -0.88 -9.38 7.59
C LYS A 279 -1.91 -8.31 7.19
N ASN A 280 -2.09 -8.12 5.89
CA ASN A 280 -2.97 -7.11 5.32
C ASN A 280 -4.08 -7.78 4.50
N PRO A 281 -5.07 -8.42 5.17
CA PRO A 281 -6.24 -8.95 4.48
C PRO A 281 -7.09 -7.79 3.93
N GLU A 282 -8.24 -8.12 3.35
CA GLU A 282 -9.22 -7.10 3.00
C GLU A 282 -9.61 -6.27 4.23
N LEU A 283 -9.40 -4.95 4.16
CA LEU A 283 -9.65 -4.03 5.27
C LEU A 283 -11.13 -3.66 5.40
N TYR A 284 -12.04 -4.64 5.35
CA TYR A 284 -13.50 -4.44 5.42
C TYR A 284 -13.95 -3.75 6.71
N LYS A 285 -13.17 -3.89 7.80
CA LYS A 285 -13.47 -3.26 9.09
C LYS A 285 -13.37 -1.74 9.06
N ILE A 286 -12.61 -1.14 8.14
CA ILE A 286 -12.54 0.32 7.97
C ILE A 286 -13.91 0.88 7.51
N GLU A 287 -14.76 0.06 6.88
CA GLU A 287 -16.05 0.53 6.35
C GLU A 287 -17.10 0.77 7.44
N ARG A 288 -17.08 -0.02 8.52
CA ARG A 288 -18.16 -0.08 9.52
C ARG A 288 -17.68 -0.03 10.96
N GLY A 289 -16.37 -0.12 11.18
CA GLY A 289 -15.78 -0.13 12.50
C GLY A 289 -15.76 1.26 13.14
N HIS A 290 -16.09 1.31 14.42
CA HIS A 290 -15.82 2.44 15.30
C HIS A 290 -15.20 1.90 16.58
N PHE A 291 -14.49 2.76 17.32
CA PHE A 291 -13.99 2.43 18.64
C PHE A 291 -15.07 2.82 19.65
N SER A 292 -15.52 1.87 20.47
CA SER A 292 -16.39 2.13 21.62
C SER A 292 -15.67 1.76 22.92
N THR A 293 -16.03 2.47 23.99
CA THR A 293 -15.62 2.17 25.37
C THR A 293 -16.73 1.47 26.16
N ASP A 294 -17.86 1.17 25.52
CA ASP A 294 -18.95 0.43 26.14
C ASP A 294 -18.47 -0.96 26.56
N THR A 295 -18.99 -1.46 27.69
CA THR A 295 -18.68 -2.81 28.17
C THR A 295 -19.26 -3.85 27.22
N TYR A 296 -18.55 -4.97 27.02
CA TYR A 296 -19.10 -6.12 26.33
C TYR A 296 -20.26 -6.70 27.16
N ASP A 297 -21.39 -6.96 26.51
CA ASP A 297 -22.51 -7.73 27.08
C ASP A 297 -22.13 -9.19 27.35
#